data_AF-A0A5N4ADS2-F1
#
_entry.id   AF-A0A5N4ADS2-F1
#
_cell.length_a   1.000
_cell.length_b   1.000
_cell.length_c   1.000
_cell.angle_alpha   90.00
_cell.angle_beta   90.00
_cell.angle_gamma   90.00
#
_symmetry.space_group_name_H-M   'P 1'
#
loop_
_entity.id
_entity.type
_entity.pdbx_description
1 polymer ?
#
loop_
_entity_poly.entity_id
_entity_poly.type
_entity_poly.pdbx_seq_one_letter_code
_entity_poly.pdbx_strand_id
1 'polypeptide(L)'
;MFLGIGILLTVASISDWRFPYKKSLHPVCVHHGRNKALAILRHCEEGALPSAARYEYLEAAGCRCQACSSSDTSCEGLRYRPHRSQPDLIGFGNM
;
A
#
# COMPACT_ATOMS: atom_id res chain seq x y z
N MET A 1 60.27 27.26 0.94
CA MET A 1 59.51 28.08 1.91
C MET A 1 58.14 28.36 1.30
N PHE A 2 57.21 27.42 1.45
CA PHE A 2 55.82 27.57 1.00
C PHE A 2 54.95 27.39 2.24
N LEU A 3 54.57 28.49 2.91
CA LEU A 3 53.58 28.42 3.98
C LEU A 3 52.20 28.26 3.34
N GLY A 4 51.54 27.17 3.74
CA GLY A 4 50.34 26.66 3.13
C GLY A 4 49.13 27.58 3.27
N ILE A 5 48.31 27.57 2.22
CA ILE A 5 46.94 28.08 2.21
C ILE A 5 46.11 27.15 3.10
N GLY A 6 46.17 27.39 4.41
CA GLY A 6 45.33 26.72 5.40
C GLY A 6 44.04 27.50 5.62
N ILE A 7 43.15 27.54 4.63
CA ILE A 7 41.79 28.02 4.82
C ILE A 7 41.11 27.02 5.77
N LEU A 8 40.98 27.39 7.06
CA LEU A 8 40.09 26.71 7.99
C LEU A 8 38.65 26.95 7.51
N LEU A 9 38.15 26.08 6.63
CA LEU A 9 36.72 25.83 6.57
C LEU A 9 36.40 25.00 7.81
N THR A 10 36.07 25.65 8.92
CA THR A 10 35.26 25.00 9.95
C THR A 10 33.93 24.66 9.31
N VAL A 11 33.85 23.46 8.70
CA VAL A 11 32.55 22.86 8.41
C VAL A 11 31.86 22.75 9.76
N ALA A 12 30.82 23.54 9.96
CA ALA A 12 29.99 23.40 11.13
C ALA A 12 29.47 21.96 11.12
N SER A 13 29.89 21.13 12.08
CA SER A 13 29.29 19.83 12.31
C SER A 13 27.88 20.11 12.83
N ILE A 14 26.93 20.23 11.92
CA ILE A 14 25.52 20.25 12.27
C ILE A 14 25.27 18.89 12.91
N SER A 15 25.01 18.89 14.21
CA SER A 15 24.51 17.73 14.91
C SER A 15 23.19 17.30 14.27
N ASP A 16 23.20 16.17 13.54
CA ASP A 16 22.05 15.47 12.94
C ASP A 16 20.92 15.12 13.95
N TRP A 17 21.08 15.46 15.24
CA TRP A 17 20.17 15.17 16.35
C TRP A 17 18.86 15.97 16.33
N ARG A 18 18.65 16.85 15.35
CA ARG A 18 17.52 17.80 15.35
C ARG A 18 16.67 17.80 14.08
N PHE A 19 16.57 16.68 13.37
CA PHE A 19 15.54 16.51 12.34
C PHE A 19 14.50 15.46 12.75
N PRO A 20 13.44 15.85 13.49
CA PRO A 20 12.31 14.97 13.84
C PRO A 20 11.43 14.55 12.64
N TYR A 21 11.90 14.77 11.41
CA TYR A 21 11.16 14.52 10.16
C TYR A 21 11.90 13.60 9.20
N LYS A 22 12.76 12.70 9.69
CA LYS A 22 13.28 11.63 8.85
C LYS A 22 12.16 10.60 8.62
N LYS A 23 11.30 10.87 7.64
CA LYS A 23 10.26 9.93 7.19
C LYS A 23 10.97 8.72 6.58
N SER A 24 10.97 7.60 7.29
CA SER A 24 11.44 6.33 6.76
C SER A 24 10.49 5.88 5.65
N LEU A 25 10.99 5.93 4.40
CA LEU A 25 10.23 5.52 3.23
C LEU A 25 10.40 4.01 3.03
N HIS A 26 9.57 3.22 3.69
CA HIS A 26 9.54 1.77 3.48
C HIS A 26 8.63 1.44 2.29
N PRO A 27 9.15 0.87 1.19
CA PRO A 27 8.32 0.45 0.09
C PRO A 27 7.47 -0.75 0.53
N VAL A 28 6.20 -0.74 0.15
CA VAL A 28 5.26 -1.84 0.40
C VAL A 28 4.64 -2.29 -0.92
N CYS A 29 4.12 -3.51 -0.96
CA CYS A 29 3.45 -4.03 -2.14
C CYS A 29 2.09 -3.35 -2.30
N VAL A 30 1.89 -2.65 -3.41
CA VAL A 30 0.61 -1.99 -3.74
C VAL A 30 0.24 -2.27 -5.20
N HIS A 31 -1.04 -2.04 -5.53
CA HIS A 31 -1.53 -2.14 -6.91
C HIS A 31 -0.87 -1.07 -7.78
N HIS A 32 -0.15 -1.50 -8.82
CA HIS A 32 0.51 -0.63 -9.81
C HIS A 32 -0.43 -0.27 -10.97
N GLY A 33 -1.51 -1.03 -11.16
CA GLY A 33 -2.59 -0.71 -12.09
C GLY A 33 -3.92 -1.23 -11.56
N ARG A 34 -5.03 -0.58 -11.90
CA ARG A 34 -6.37 -0.90 -11.40
C ARG A 34 -7.34 -1.05 -12.56
N ASN A 35 -8.03 -2.17 -12.61
CA ASN A 35 -9.11 -2.44 -13.56
C ASN A 35 -10.44 -2.42 -12.80
N LYS A 36 -11.47 -1.80 -13.40
CA LYS A 36 -12.83 -1.86 -12.84
C LYS A 36 -13.46 -3.16 -13.28
N ALA A 37 -13.94 -3.94 -12.31
CA ALA A 37 -14.65 -5.18 -12.54
C ALA A 37 -16.07 -5.08 -11.94
N LEU A 38 -17.00 -5.80 -12.55
CA LEU A 38 -18.41 -5.83 -12.16
C LEU A 38 -18.79 -7.23 -11.70
N ALA A 39 -19.26 -7.35 -10.46
CA ALA A 39 -19.87 -8.56 -9.93
C ALA A 39 -21.39 -8.40 -9.90
N ILE A 40 -22.11 -9.44 -10.30
CA ILE A 40 -23.58 -9.52 -10.17
C ILE A 40 -23.93 -10.34 -8.94
N LEU A 41 -24.51 -9.68 -7.93
CA LEU A 41 -24.99 -10.28 -6.70
C LEU A 41 -26.30 -11.03 -6.98
N ARG A 42 -26.41 -12.28 -6.50
CA ARG A 42 -27.52 -13.19 -6.83
C ARG A 42 -28.62 -13.26 -5.77
N HIS A 43 -28.36 -12.80 -4.55
CA HIS A 43 -29.27 -12.90 -3.40
C HIS A 43 -29.46 -11.53 -2.76
N CYS A 44 -30.10 -10.62 -3.48
CA CYS A 44 -30.48 -9.32 -2.95
C CYS A 44 -31.79 -9.44 -2.14
N GLU A 45 -31.98 -8.54 -1.18
CA GLU A 45 -33.23 -8.46 -0.39
C GLU A 45 -34.44 -8.12 -1.27
N GLU A 46 -35.61 -8.63 -0.88
CA GLU A 46 -36.90 -8.35 -1.54
C GLU A 46 -37.20 -6.84 -1.49
N GLY A 47 -37.24 -6.19 -2.66
CA GLY A 47 -37.43 -4.74 -2.79
C GLY A 47 -36.14 -3.93 -3.03
N ALA A 48 -34.97 -4.59 -3.09
CA ALA A 48 -33.75 -3.93 -3.49
C ALA A 48 -33.81 -3.46 -4.96
N LEU A 49 -33.23 -2.29 -5.24
CA LEU A 49 -33.14 -1.78 -6.61
C LEU A 49 -32.33 -2.76 -7.49
N PRO A 50 -32.70 -2.97 -8.76
CA PRO A 50 -31.94 -3.84 -9.66
C PRO A 50 -30.52 -3.32 -9.94
N SER A 51 -30.25 -2.03 -9.69
CA SER A 51 -28.91 -1.45 -9.72
C SER A 51 -28.04 -1.92 -8.54
N ALA A 52 -28.64 -2.26 -7.40
CA ALA A 52 -27.91 -2.75 -6.22
C ALA A 52 -27.33 -4.16 -6.43
N ALA A 53 -27.85 -4.92 -7.40
CA ALA A 53 -27.26 -6.20 -7.79
C ALA A 53 -25.91 -6.04 -8.51
N ARG A 54 -25.58 -4.84 -9.02
CA ARG A 54 -24.32 -4.56 -9.73
C ARG A 54 -23.31 -3.97 -8.74
N TYR A 55 -22.32 -4.76 -8.37
CA TYR A 55 -21.23 -4.33 -7.49
C TYR A 55 -19.96 -4.07 -8.30
N GLU A 56 -19.53 -2.80 -8.34
CA GLU A 56 -18.26 -2.42 -8.96
C GLU A 56 -17.12 -2.50 -7.94
N TYR A 57 -16.05 -3.19 -8.31
CA TYR A 57 -14.84 -3.30 -7.50
C TYR A 57 -13.58 -3.07 -8.35
N LEU A 58 -12.47 -2.82 -7.66
CA LEU A 58 -11.18 -2.58 -8.28
C LEU A 58 -10.31 -3.82 -8.19
N GLU A 59 -9.88 -4.33 -9.34
CA GLU A 59 -8.95 -5.42 -9.48
C GLU A 59 -7.54 -4.91 -9.79
N ALA A 60 -6.51 -5.58 -9.28
CA ALA A 60 -5.13 -5.22 -9.57
C ALA A 60 -4.74 -5.71 -10.97
N ALA A 61 -4.45 -4.78 -11.88
CA ALA A 61 -3.83 -5.10 -13.17
C ALA A 61 -2.37 -5.59 -13.00
N GLY A 62 -1.76 -5.26 -11.85
CA GLY A 62 -0.42 -5.70 -11.47
C GLY A 62 -0.01 -5.08 -10.14
N CYS A 63 1.04 -5.62 -9.53
CA CYS A 63 1.56 -5.18 -8.23
C CYS A 63 2.99 -4.69 -8.35
N ARG A 64 3.36 -3.70 -7.53
CA ARG A 64 4.75 -3.20 -7.44
C ARG A 64 5.05 -2.76 -6.01
N CYS A 65 6.31 -2.90 -5.60
CA CYS A 65 6.83 -2.33 -4.37
C CYS A 65 7.10 -0.83 -4.56
N GLN A 66 6.32 0.02 -3.88
CA GLN A 66 6.49 1.46 -3.91
C GLN A 66 5.99 2.09 -2.59
N ALA A 67 6.16 3.40 -2.44
CA ALA A 67 5.60 4.11 -1.28
C ALA A 67 4.07 4.00 -1.30
N CYS A 68 3.47 3.67 -0.15
CA CYS A 68 2.02 3.60 -0.03
C CYS A 68 1.40 5.00 -0.07
N SER A 69 0.38 5.19 -0.91
CA SER A 69 -0.38 6.43 -0.96
C SER A 69 -1.70 6.26 -0.20
N SER A 70 -1.90 7.05 0.86
CA SER A 70 -3.14 7.03 1.64
C SER A 70 -4.34 7.60 0.90
N SER A 71 -4.15 8.17 -0.30
CA SER A 71 -5.24 8.67 -1.14
C SER A 71 -6.14 7.55 -1.65
N ASP A 72 -5.55 6.40 -1.97
CA ASP A 72 -6.23 5.33 -2.72
C ASP A 72 -6.13 3.97 -2.04
N THR A 73 -5.24 3.83 -1.07
CA THR A 73 -4.97 2.57 -0.37
C THR A 73 -4.85 2.83 1.12
N SER A 74 -5.49 2.00 1.93
CA SER A 74 -5.30 2.05 3.38
C SER A 74 -3.90 1.54 3.71
N CYS A 75 -3.01 2.45 4.08
CA CYS A 75 -1.60 2.17 4.40
C CYS A 75 -1.41 1.72 5.86
N GLU A 76 -2.46 1.18 6.47
CA GLU A 76 -2.40 0.64 7.82
C GLU A 76 -1.66 -0.69 7.82
N GLY A 77 -0.69 -0.85 8.73
CA GLY A 77 -0.07 -2.15 8.95
C GLY A 77 -1.13 -3.15 9.41
N LEU A 78 -1.04 -4.40 8.92
CA LEU A 78 -1.95 -5.47 9.31
C LEU A 78 -2.04 -5.53 10.84
N ARG A 79 -3.17 -5.10 11.39
CA ARG A 79 -3.51 -5.41 12.78
C ARG A 79 -3.73 -6.92 12.80
N TYR A 80 -2.87 -7.64 13.50
CA TYR A 80 -2.99 -9.08 13.69
C TYR A 80 -4.43 -9.41 14.13
N ARG A 81 -5.25 -9.90 13.20
CA ARG A 81 -6.54 -10.49 13.51
C ARG A 81 -6.31 -11.99 13.67
N PRO A 82 -6.53 -12.57 14.87
CA PRO A 82 -6.27 -14.00 15.11
C PRO A 82 -7.29 -14.94 14.43
N HIS A 83 -8.08 -14.47 13.47
CA HIS A 83 -9.04 -15.29 12.77
C HIS A 83 -9.05 -14.96 11.27
N ARG A 84 -8.40 -15.83 10.48
CA ARG A 84 -8.94 -16.53 9.30
C ARG A 84 -7.83 -16.87 8.31
N SER A 85 -6.91 -17.72 8.74
CA SER A 85 -6.20 -18.64 7.84
C SER A 85 -6.97 -19.96 7.83
N GLN A 86 -8.17 -19.97 7.24
CA GLN A 86 -8.70 -21.20 6.66
C GLN A 86 -8.48 -21.02 5.16
N PRO A 87 -7.49 -21.69 4.54
CA PRO A 87 -7.45 -21.75 3.09
C PRO A 87 -8.73 -22.45 2.65
N ASP A 88 -9.51 -21.81 1.78
CA ASP A 88 -10.68 -22.43 1.18
C ASP A 88 -10.21 -23.69 0.45
N LEU A 89 -10.52 -24.83 1.07
CA LEU A 89 -10.43 -26.17 0.52
C LEU A 89 -11.61 -26.38 -0.44
N ILE A 90 -11.83 -25.42 -1.36
CA ILE A 90 -12.75 -25.57 -2.48
C ILE A 90 -11.85 -25.60 -3.72
N GLY A 91 -11.21 -26.76 -3.87
CA GLY A 91 -10.57 -27.14 -5.12
C GLY A 91 -11.61 -27.10 -6.25
N PHE A 92 -11.32 -26.29 -7.26
CA PHE A 92 -11.73 -26.58 -8.62
C PHE A 92 -10.98 -27.86 -9.06
N GLY A 93 -11.69 -29.00 -9.17
CA GLY A 93 -11.08 -30.24 -9.65
C GLY A 93 -11.99 -31.46 -9.57
N ASN A 94 -12.76 -31.69 -10.64
CA ASN A 94 -13.22 -32.96 -11.22
C ASN A 94 -13.15 -34.25 -10.38
N MET A 95 -14.31 -34.77 -9.96
CA MET A 95 -14.92 -36.06 -10.35
C MET A 95 -16.10 -36.41 -9.44
#